data_AF-A0A963UU01-F1
#
_entry.id   AF-A0A963UU01-F1
#
_cell.length_a   1.000
_cell.length_b   1.000
_cell.length_c   1.000
_cell.angle_alpha   90.00
_cell.angle_beta   90.00
_cell.angle_gamma   90.00
#
_symmetry.space_group_name_H-M   'P 1'
#
loop_
_entity.id
_entity.type
_entity.pdbx_description
1 polymer ?
#
loop_
_entity_poly.entity_id
_entity_poly.type
_entity_poly.pdbx_seq_one_letter_code
_entity_poly.pdbx_strand_id
1 'polypeptide(L)'
;MSERNSRDTLPGDKEDIVGAHSDEDMEWLRLARDGFQASTDFLDDGIRSEWIDAMSRFHSQHPPGSKYNSAFYAKRSKTFRPKTRSAARRAEALAAKALFSNSDLINCTGQNKGSAIQAAGARVNKALLQYRLEHSIPWFITAMGARQNCFNQGVCVSLQTWKYEVEEEEELVPLIDEAGLPVTDEEGNELGEAIVHTKVIHDEPVIQLVPTENLRIDPNSDWTDPVGTSPAITVMMMMYVDDIMQKMKKANPVT
;
A
#
# COMPACT_ATOMS: atom_id res chain seq x y z
N MET A 1 30.20 -31.99 39.06
CA MET A 1 30.55 -32.35 37.66
C MET A 1 29.24 -32.84 37.04
N SER A 2 28.50 -32.15 36.20
CA SER A 2 28.69 -30.94 35.39
C SER A 2 27.30 -30.34 35.18
N GLU A 3 27.16 -29.03 35.39
CA GLU A 3 26.07 -28.22 34.81
C GLU A 3 26.24 -28.14 33.28
N ARG A 4 25.12 -27.79 32.60
CA ARG A 4 24.87 -27.42 31.18
C ARG A 4 23.64 -28.20 30.68
N ASN A 5 22.53 -27.62 30.22
CA ASN A 5 22.25 -26.33 29.60
C ASN A 5 20.79 -25.93 29.87
N SER A 6 20.57 -24.84 30.61
CA SER A 6 19.39 -24.00 30.45
C SER A 6 19.51 -23.30 29.09
N ARG A 7 18.61 -23.61 28.16
CA ARG A 7 18.44 -22.79 26.95
C ARG A 7 17.50 -21.64 27.33
N ASP A 8 18.03 -20.44 27.29
CA ASP A 8 17.30 -19.18 27.40
C ASP A 8 16.08 -19.19 26.48
N THR A 9 14.90 -19.19 27.07
CA THR A 9 13.67 -18.78 26.38
C THR A 9 13.74 -17.27 26.21
N LEU A 10 13.61 -16.79 24.97
CA LEU A 10 13.51 -15.36 24.68
C LEU A 10 12.30 -14.79 25.45
N PRO A 11 12.40 -13.57 26.01
CA PRO A 11 11.28 -12.94 26.72
C PRO A 11 10.17 -12.64 25.70
N GLY A 12 9.13 -13.47 25.72
CA GLY A 12 8.01 -13.43 24.77
C GLY A 12 7.43 -14.81 24.42
N ASP A 13 8.12 -15.90 24.77
CA ASP A 13 7.59 -17.24 24.50
C ASP A 13 6.56 -17.69 25.56
N LYS A 14 5.29 -17.52 25.17
CA LYS A 14 4.14 -18.39 25.48
C LYS A 14 3.58 -18.37 26.89
N GLU A 15 2.92 -17.28 27.27
CA GLU A 15 1.72 -17.38 28.11
C GLU A 15 0.63 -16.46 27.52
N ASP A 16 -0.55 -17.05 27.29
CA ASP A 16 -1.86 -16.39 27.05
C ASP A 16 -2.21 -15.85 25.64
N ILE A 17 -2.29 -16.73 24.64
CA ILE A 17 -3.29 -16.59 23.55
C ILE A 17 -3.85 -17.98 23.16
N VAL A 18 -4.61 -18.60 24.05
CA VAL A 18 -5.49 -19.72 23.68
C VAL A 18 -6.92 -19.33 24.03
N GLY A 19 -7.40 -18.27 23.38
CA GLY A 19 -8.85 -18.06 23.26
C GLY A 19 -9.40 -19.17 22.37
N ALA A 20 -10.43 -19.88 22.83
CA ALA A 20 -11.17 -20.79 21.96
C ALA A 20 -11.80 -19.95 20.83
N HIS A 21 -11.12 -19.92 19.67
CA HIS A 21 -11.67 -19.31 18.46
C HIS A 21 -12.99 -20.00 18.14
N SER A 22 -13.99 -19.21 17.76
CA SER A 22 -15.29 -19.78 17.38
C SER A 22 -15.11 -20.73 16.19
N ASP A 23 -15.98 -21.73 16.04
CA ASP A 23 -15.94 -22.64 14.89
C ASP A 23 -16.01 -21.87 13.56
N GLU A 24 -16.71 -20.72 13.56
CA GLU A 24 -16.81 -19.77 12.45
C GLU A 24 -15.44 -19.13 12.12
N ASP A 25 -14.68 -18.67 13.11
CA ASP A 25 -13.34 -18.10 12.90
C ASP A 25 -12.39 -19.12 12.23
N MET A 26 -12.50 -20.38 12.64
CA MET A 26 -11.70 -21.46 12.06
C MET A 26 -12.11 -21.78 10.62
N GLU A 27 -13.38 -21.60 10.26
CA GLU A 27 -13.86 -21.73 8.88
C GLU A 27 -13.34 -20.60 7.98
N TRP A 28 -13.42 -19.35 8.43
CA TRP A 28 -12.88 -18.20 7.70
C TRP A 28 -11.37 -18.31 7.47
N LEU A 29 -10.61 -18.77 8.47
CA LEU A 29 -9.17 -19.01 8.34
C LEU A 29 -8.85 -20.13 7.35
N ARG A 30 -9.68 -21.18 7.28
CA ARG A 30 -9.54 -22.24 6.28
C ARG A 30 -9.82 -21.69 4.89
N LEU A 31 -10.92 -20.98 4.70
CA LEU A 31 -11.27 -20.37 3.41
C LEU A 31 -10.17 -19.42 2.91
N ALA A 32 -9.63 -18.57 3.79
CA ALA A 32 -8.54 -17.67 3.46
C ALA A 32 -7.26 -18.43 3.05
N ARG A 33 -6.93 -19.52 3.74
CA ARG A 33 -5.78 -20.38 3.40
C ARG A 33 -5.97 -21.06 2.06
N ASP A 34 -7.14 -21.63 1.82
CA ASP A 34 -7.45 -22.35 0.58
C ASP A 34 -7.43 -21.40 -0.62
N GLY A 35 -8.02 -20.20 -0.47
CA GLY A 35 -7.95 -19.14 -1.48
C GLY A 35 -6.52 -18.67 -1.77
N PHE A 36 -5.70 -18.50 -0.72
CA PHE A 36 -4.29 -18.13 -0.88
C PHE A 36 -3.48 -19.20 -1.61
N GLN A 37 -3.70 -20.48 -1.27
CA GLN A 37 -3.01 -21.60 -1.90
C GLN A 37 -3.41 -21.73 -3.37
N ALA A 38 -4.71 -21.75 -3.67
CA ALA A 38 -5.22 -21.83 -5.04
C ALA A 38 -4.70 -20.69 -5.93
N SER A 39 -4.67 -19.46 -5.41
CA SER A 39 -4.12 -18.31 -6.12
C SER A 39 -2.61 -18.41 -6.34
N THR A 40 -1.87 -18.93 -5.35
CA THR A 40 -0.42 -19.12 -5.45
C THR A 40 -0.07 -20.18 -6.49
N ASP A 41 -0.77 -21.31 -6.48
CA ASP A 41 -0.57 -22.38 -7.47
C ASP A 41 -0.84 -21.87 -8.90
N PHE A 42 -1.92 -21.09 -9.09
CA PHE A 42 -2.23 -20.46 -10.37
C PHE A 42 -1.12 -19.50 -10.85
N LEU A 43 -0.61 -18.65 -9.96
CA LEU A 43 0.47 -17.71 -10.30
C LEU A 43 1.76 -18.45 -10.64
N ASP A 44 2.08 -19.52 -9.92
CA ASP A 44 3.31 -20.28 -10.06
C ASP A 44 3.33 -21.08 -11.37
N ASP A 45 2.21 -21.73 -11.71
CA ASP A 45 2.07 -22.57 -12.88
C ASP A 45 1.96 -21.76 -14.18
N GLY A 46 1.24 -20.64 -14.15
CA GLY A 46 0.94 -19.85 -15.35
C GLY A 46 1.88 -18.67 -15.56
N ILE A 47 1.87 -17.73 -14.60
CA ILE A 47 2.25 -16.33 -14.87
C ILE A 47 3.70 -16.02 -14.44
N ARG A 48 4.18 -16.67 -13.37
CA ARG A 48 5.47 -16.34 -12.76
C ARG A 48 6.65 -16.53 -13.72
N SER A 49 6.63 -17.59 -14.54
CA SER A 49 7.70 -17.85 -15.50
C SER A 49 7.84 -16.72 -16.53
N GLU A 50 6.71 -16.19 -17.04
CA GLU A 50 6.68 -15.08 -17.99
C GLU A 50 7.20 -13.77 -17.38
N TRP A 51 6.81 -13.50 -16.12
CA TRP A 51 7.27 -12.31 -15.40
C TRP A 51 8.78 -12.34 -15.14
N ILE A 52 9.33 -13.48 -14.71
CA ILE A 52 10.77 -13.63 -14.48
C ILE A 52 11.54 -13.42 -15.80
N ASP A 53 11.04 -13.99 -16.90
CA ASP A 53 11.62 -13.83 -18.23
C ASP A 53 11.60 -12.36 -18.68
N ALA A 54 10.46 -11.67 -18.51
CA ALA A 54 10.29 -10.26 -18.85
C ALA A 54 11.21 -9.36 -18.03
N MET A 55 11.29 -9.59 -16.71
CA MET A 55 12.16 -8.84 -15.80
C MET A 55 13.64 -9.07 -16.12
N SER A 56 14.03 -10.32 -16.43
CA SER A 56 15.38 -10.65 -16.88
C SER A 56 15.76 -9.89 -18.14
N ARG A 57 14.85 -9.86 -19.13
CA ARG A 57 15.02 -9.08 -20.38
C ARG A 57 15.10 -7.58 -20.10
N PHE A 58 14.31 -7.05 -19.18
CA PHE A 58 14.36 -5.64 -18.80
C PHE A 58 15.72 -5.26 -18.18
N HIS A 59 16.27 -6.13 -17.33
CA HIS A 59 17.58 -5.98 -16.72
C HIS A 59 18.77 -6.35 -17.63
N SER A 60 18.52 -6.65 -18.91
CA SER A 60 19.57 -7.09 -19.84
C SER A 60 20.31 -8.35 -19.37
N GLN A 61 19.58 -9.24 -18.69
CA GLN A 61 20.05 -10.55 -18.22
C GLN A 61 19.41 -11.67 -19.05
N HIS A 62 20.12 -12.78 -19.18
CA HIS A 62 19.57 -13.97 -19.83
C HIS A 62 18.46 -14.56 -18.97
N PRO A 63 17.29 -14.90 -19.55
CA PRO A 63 16.22 -15.57 -18.82
C PRO A 63 16.68 -16.85 -18.10
N PRO A 64 16.03 -17.24 -17.00
CA PRO A 64 16.27 -18.54 -16.36
C PRO A 64 16.08 -19.67 -17.39
N GLY A 65 16.95 -20.67 -17.38
CA GLY A 65 16.93 -21.74 -18.39
C GLY A 65 17.62 -21.40 -19.72
N SER A 66 18.11 -20.17 -19.92
CA SER A 66 18.94 -19.85 -21.08
C SER A 66 20.24 -20.68 -21.11
N LYS A 67 20.62 -21.18 -22.30
CA LYS A 67 21.87 -21.93 -22.51
C LYS A 67 23.12 -21.20 -22.01
N TYR A 68 23.09 -19.86 -21.99
CA TYR A 68 24.22 -19.02 -21.55
C TYR A 68 24.45 -19.03 -20.03
N ASN A 69 23.47 -19.49 -19.25
CA ASN A 69 23.59 -19.68 -17.80
C ASN A 69 24.17 -21.06 -17.44
N SER A 70 24.26 -21.99 -18.40
CA SER A 70 24.82 -23.33 -18.18
C SER A 70 26.35 -23.32 -18.08
N ALA A 71 26.90 -24.29 -17.33
CA ALA A 71 28.35 -24.45 -17.17
C ALA A 71 29.09 -24.66 -18.50
N PHE A 72 28.46 -25.32 -19.48
CA PHE A 72 29.03 -25.56 -20.80
C PHE A 72 29.31 -24.27 -21.59
N TYR A 73 28.56 -23.20 -21.32
CA TYR A 73 28.70 -21.90 -21.99
C TYR A 73 29.44 -20.86 -21.12
N ALA A 74 30.02 -21.27 -19.99
CA ALA A 74 30.70 -20.36 -19.07
C ALA A 74 31.84 -19.55 -19.72
N LYS A 75 32.57 -20.17 -20.67
CA LYS A 75 33.68 -19.53 -21.41
C LYS A 75 33.24 -18.72 -22.63
N ARG A 76 31.96 -18.71 -23.00
CA ARG A 76 31.45 -17.96 -24.15
C ARG A 76 31.03 -16.55 -23.76
N SER A 77 31.00 -15.65 -24.73
CA SER A 77 30.48 -14.29 -24.52
C SER A 77 29.03 -14.31 -24.06
N LYS A 78 28.72 -13.62 -22.97
CA LYS A 78 27.38 -13.52 -22.39
C LYS A 78 26.66 -12.20 -22.72
N THR A 79 27.20 -11.40 -23.64
CA THR A 79 26.63 -10.09 -24.00
C THR A 79 25.18 -10.23 -24.44
N PHE A 80 24.27 -9.66 -23.65
CA PHE A 80 22.84 -9.64 -23.92
C PHE A 80 22.34 -8.20 -23.80
N ARG A 81 21.86 -7.64 -24.91
CA ARG A 81 21.37 -6.27 -24.99
C ARG A 81 20.04 -6.23 -25.74
N PRO A 82 18.95 -6.69 -25.09
CA PRO A 82 17.63 -6.62 -25.68
C PRO A 82 17.18 -5.16 -25.83
N LYS A 83 16.32 -4.89 -26.81
CA LYS A 83 15.77 -3.54 -27.03
C LYS A 83 14.66 -3.18 -26.03
N THR A 84 14.28 -4.09 -25.14
CA THR A 84 13.21 -3.94 -24.12
C THR A 84 13.37 -2.69 -23.30
N ARG A 85 14.54 -2.45 -22.69
CA ARG A 85 14.79 -1.25 -21.87
C ARG A 85 14.69 0.05 -22.67
N SER A 86 15.20 0.04 -23.91
CA SER A 86 15.08 1.21 -24.80
C SER A 86 13.62 1.47 -25.21
N ALA A 87 12.84 0.41 -25.40
CA ALA A 87 11.42 0.51 -25.73
C ALA A 87 10.61 1.01 -24.53
N ALA A 88 10.88 0.49 -23.32
CA ALA A 88 10.27 0.96 -22.08
C ALA A 88 10.52 2.46 -21.86
N ARG A 89 11.76 2.93 -22.05
CA ARG A 89 12.10 4.36 -21.93
C ARG A 89 11.39 5.24 -22.95
N ARG A 90 11.24 4.78 -24.19
CA ARG A 90 10.43 5.50 -25.20
C ARG A 90 8.95 5.55 -24.80
N ALA A 91 8.42 4.45 -24.29
CA ALA A 91 7.05 4.35 -23.83
C ALA A 91 6.77 5.24 -22.62
N GLU A 92 7.69 5.30 -21.65
CA GLU A 92 7.67 6.22 -20.51
C GLU A 92 7.67 7.67 -20.99
N ALA A 93 8.57 8.04 -21.92
CA ALA A 93 8.63 9.39 -22.46
C ALA A 93 7.34 9.80 -23.20
N LEU A 94 6.73 8.88 -23.95
CA LEU A 94 5.45 9.11 -24.61
C LEU A 94 4.30 9.27 -23.60
N ALA A 95 4.27 8.44 -22.56
CA ALA A 95 3.29 8.54 -21.48
C ALA A 95 3.44 9.86 -20.70
N ALA A 96 4.68 10.25 -20.38
CA ALA A 96 4.98 11.50 -19.70
C ALA A 96 4.52 12.70 -20.54
N LYS A 97 4.80 12.68 -21.85
CA LYS A 97 4.31 13.71 -22.77
C LYS A 97 2.78 13.73 -22.82
N ALA A 98 2.11 12.59 -22.87
CA ALA A 98 0.65 12.55 -22.96
C ALA A 98 -0.04 13.04 -21.68
N LEU A 99 0.46 12.64 -20.51
CA LEU A 99 -0.15 12.94 -19.21
C LEU A 99 0.22 14.33 -18.67
N PHE A 100 1.46 14.78 -18.90
CA PHE A 100 2.02 15.99 -18.27
C PHE A 100 2.37 17.10 -19.26
N SER A 101 1.90 17.04 -20.52
CA SER A 101 2.02 18.18 -21.44
C SER A 101 1.00 19.28 -21.18
N ASN A 102 -0.13 18.94 -20.56
CA ASN A 102 -1.18 19.89 -20.21
C ASN A 102 -0.90 20.48 -18.82
N SER A 103 -1.39 21.71 -18.59
CA SER A 103 -1.35 22.33 -17.26
C SER A 103 -2.23 21.57 -16.25
N ASP A 104 -3.40 21.13 -16.71
CA ASP A 104 -4.35 20.39 -15.89
C ASP A 104 -4.04 18.89 -15.99
N LEU A 105 -3.93 18.22 -14.83
CA LEU A 105 -3.60 16.79 -14.72
C LEU A 105 -4.82 15.90 -15.00
N ILE A 106 -6.01 16.40 -14.68
CA ILE A 106 -7.27 15.66 -14.77
C ILE A 106 -8.37 16.49 -15.44
N ASN A 107 -9.30 15.79 -16.07
CA ASN A 107 -10.51 16.39 -16.60
C ASN A 107 -11.74 15.74 -15.96
N CYS A 108 -12.47 16.50 -15.13
CA CYS A 108 -13.74 16.07 -14.56
C CYS A 108 -14.89 16.81 -15.23
N THR A 109 -15.86 16.04 -15.73
CA THR A 109 -17.09 16.57 -16.33
C THR A 109 -18.30 15.93 -15.67
N GLY A 110 -19.38 16.69 -15.51
CA GLY A 110 -20.66 16.12 -15.05
C GLY A 110 -21.20 15.10 -16.06
N GLN A 111 -21.84 14.04 -15.56
CA GLN A 111 -22.42 12.99 -16.40
C GLN A 111 -23.50 13.54 -17.34
N ASN A 112 -24.36 14.43 -16.82
CA ASN A 112 -25.33 15.18 -17.61
C ASN A 112 -24.85 16.61 -17.87
N LYS A 113 -24.55 16.92 -19.13
CA LYS A 113 -24.09 18.24 -19.57
C LYS A 113 -25.15 19.34 -19.44
N GLY A 114 -26.43 18.99 -19.37
CA GLY A 114 -27.53 19.95 -19.23
C GLY A 114 -27.75 20.43 -17.79
N SER A 115 -27.18 19.75 -16.79
CA SER A 115 -27.36 20.12 -15.38
C SER A 115 -26.25 21.05 -14.89
N ALA A 116 -26.63 22.30 -14.58
CA ALA A 116 -25.70 23.29 -14.03
C ALA A 116 -25.10 22.85 -12.68
N ILE A 117 -25.87 22.12 -11.86
CA ILE A 117 -25.42 21.62 -10.56
C ILE A 117 -24.31 20.59 -10.73
N GLN A 118 -24.47 19.64 -11.67
CA GLN A 118 -23.44 18.64 -11.93
C GLN A 118 -22.17 19.25 -12.54
N ALA A 119 -22.33 20.26 -13.40
CA ALA A 119 -21.19 21.01 -13.93
C ALA A 119 -20.43 21.77 -12.83
N ALA A 120 -21.15 22.37 -11.86
CA ALA A 120 -20.54 23.01 -10.70
C ALA A 120 -19.82 22.00 -9.80
N GLY A 121 -20.45 20.86 -9.49
CA GLY A 121 -19.84 19.80 -8.69
C GLY A 121 -18.58 19.22 -9.32
N ALA A 122 -18.60 18.99 -10.65
CA ALA A 122 -17.42 18.54 -11.38
C ALA A 122 -16.27 19.55 -11.32
N ARG A 123 -16.56 20.85 -11.31
CA ARG A 123 -15.54 21.91 -11.17
C ARG A 123 -14.89 21.89 -9.79
N VAL A 124 -15.70 21.71 -8.73
CA VAL A 124 -15.20 21.58 -7.35
C VAL A 124 -14.33 20.33 -7.21
N ASN A 125 -14.81 19.19 -7.67
CA ASN A 125 -14.07 17.93 -7.62
C ASN A 125 -12.77 18.00 -8.43
N LYS A 126 -12.80 18.64 -9.61
CA LYS A 126 -11.59 18.89 -10.40
C LYS A 126 -10.57 19.69 -9.61
N ALA A 127 -10.99 20.81 -9.00
CA ALA A 127 -10.08 21.66 -8.23
C ALA A 127 -9.49 20.93 -7.02
N LEU A 128 -10.31 20.18 -6.28
CA LEU A 128 -9.87 19.40 -5.11
C LEU A 128 -8.89 18.29 -5.49
N LEU A 129 -9.20 17.51 -6.52
CA LEU A 129 -8.33 16.43 -6.97
C LEU A 129 -7.03 16.96 -7.59
N GLN A 130 -7.09 18.03 -8.37
CA GLN A 130 -5.91 18.68 -8.93
C GLN A 130 -4.96 19.14 -7.81
N TYR A 131 -5.50 19.83 -6.79
CA TYR A 131 -4.72 20.26 -5.63
C TYR A 131 -4.00 19.07 -4.95
N ARG A 132 -4.71 17.96 -4.75
CA ARG A 132 -4.15 16.74 -4.13
C ARG A 132 -3.08 16.07 -5.00
N LEU A 133 -3.29 15.97 -6.31
CA LEU A 133 -2.31 15.37 -7.23
C LEU A 133 -1.03 16.21 -7.39
N GLU A 134 -1.10 17.51 -7.11
CA GLU A 134 0.06 18.40 -7.11
C GLU A 134 0.81 18.41 -5.77
N HIS A 135 0.10 18.34 -4.64
CA HIS A 135 0.68 18.59 -3.31
C HIS A 135 0.87 17.33 -2.45
N SER A 136 -0.14 16.46 -2.37
CA SER A 136 -0.14 15.33 -1.43
C SER A 136 0.30 14.02 -2.09
N ILE A 137 -0.19 13.75 -3.30
CA ILE A 137 0.10 12.50 -4.02
C ILE A 137 1.31 12.73 -4.93
N PRO A 138 2.38 11.90 -4.87
CA PRO A 138 3.50 11.97 -5.81
C PRO A 138 3.12 11.44 -7.20
N TRP A 139 2.19 12.12 -7.87
CA TRP A 139 1.46 11.60 -9.03
C TRP A 139 2.35 11.26 -10.22
N PHE A 140 3.39 12.07 -10.49
CA PHE A 140 4.33 11.79 -11.57
C PHE A 140 5.04 10.45 -11.39
N ILE A 141 5.52 10.16 -10.17
CA ILE A 141 6.23 8.92 -9.86
C ILE A 141 5.25 7.74 -9.92
N THR A 142 4.06 7.89 -9.35
CA THR A 142 3.01 6.86 -9.37
C THR A 142 2.60 6.50 -10.80
N ALA A 143 2.32 7.49 -11.66
CA ALA A 143 1.91 7.25 -13.04
C ALA A 143 3.03 6.62 -13.89
N MET A 144 4.28 7.09 -13.74
CA MET A 144 5.42 6.52 -14.48
C MET A 144 5.81 5.13 -13.98
N GLY A 145 5.75 4.89 -12.68
CA GLY A 145 5.93 3.56 -12.09
C GLY A 145 4.87 2.58 -12.59
N ALA A 146 3.61 2.98 -12.61
CA ALA A 146 2.51 2.17 -13.15
C ALA A 146 2.74 1.84 -14.63
N ARG A 147 3.17 2.83 -15.43
CA ARG A 147 3.47 2.63 -16.86
C ARG A 147 4.60 1.63 -17.07
N GLN A 148 5.62 1.64 -16.22
CA GLN A 148 6.74 0.72 -16.28
C GLN A 148 6.33 -0.71 -15.90
N ASN A 149 5.54 -0.88 -14.83
CA ASN A 149 4.99 -2.18 -14.43
C ASN A 149 4.12 -2.77 -15.54
N CYS A 150 3.18 -2.00 -16.10
CA CYS A 150 2.38 -2.45 -17.24
C CYS A 150 3.22 -2.83 -18.46
N PHE A 151 4.35 -2.15 -18.73
CA PHE A 151 5.21 -2.51 -19.85
C PHE A 151 5.92 -3.85 -19.65
N ASN A 152 6.36 -4.12 -18.42
CA ASN A 152 7.20 -5.28 -18.10
C ASN A 152 6.35 -6.51 -17.78
N GLN A 153 5.36 -6.38 -16.89
CA GLN A 153 4.55 -7.48 -16.36
C GLN A 153 3.15 -7.56 -17.00
N GLY A 154 2.75 -6.55 -17.79
CA GLY A 154 1.42 -6.48 -18.41
C GLY A 154 0.33 -5.94 -17.50
N VAL A 155 0.51 -6.04 -16.18
CA VAL A 155 -0.46 -5.61 -15.15
C VAL A 155 0.17 -4.57 -14.22
N CYS A 156 -0.64 -3.67 -13.68
CA CYS A 156 -0.26 -2.78 -12.60
C CYS A 156 -1.38 -2.77 -11.56
N VAL A 157 -0.99 -2.80 -10.28
CA VAL A 157 -1.91 -2.79 -9.15
C VAL A 157 -1.57 -1.59 -8.27
N SER A 158 -2.60 -0.85 -7.85
CA SER A 158 -2.45 0.24 -6.90
C SER A 158 -3.38 0.03 -5.72
N LEU A 159 -2.85 0.14 -4.51
CA LEU A 159 -3.63 0.21 -3.29
C LEU A 159 -3.90 1.68 -2.97
N GLN A 160 -5.17 2.01 -2.76
CA GLN A 160 -5.62 3.35 -2.42
C GLN A 160 -6.08 3.33 -0.97
N THR A 161 -5.39 4.07 -0.11
CA THR A 161 -5.70 4.15 1.33
C THR A 161 -5.81 5.59 1.77
N TRP A 162 -6.51 5.82 2.87
CA TRP A 162 -6.52 7.12 3.53
C TRP A 162 -5.55 7.10 4.71
N LYS A 163 -4.57 8.00 4.73
CA LYS A 163 -3.67 8.16 5.86
C LYS A 163 -4.26 9.21 6.79
N TYR A 164 -4.83 8.73 7.90
CA TYR A 164 -5.37 9.57 8.96
C TYR A 164 -4.58 9.34 10.25
N GLU A 165 -3.95 10.39 10.77
CA GLU A 165 -3.22 10.35 12.03
C GLU A 165 -3.61 11.55 12.90
N VAL A 166 -3.87 11.27 14.17
CA VAL A 166 -4.38 12.21 15.16
C VAL A 166 -3.49 12.19 16.38
N GLU A 167 -3.23 13.36 16.93
CA GLU A 167 -2.53 13.57 18.19
C GLU A 167 -3.48 14.27 19.17
N GLU A 168 -3.57 13.73 20.37
CA GLU A 168 -4.33 14.32 21.46
C GLU A 168 -3.38 15.20 22.27
N GLU A 169 -3.67 16.50 22.30
CA GLU A 169 -2.93 17.49 23.07
C GLU A 169 -3.80 17.88 24.28
N GLU A 170 -3.30 17.66 25.50
CA GLU A 170 -3.98 18.06 26.72
C GLU A 170 -3.60 19.50 27.06
N GLU A 171 -4.53 20.43 26.85
CA GLU A 171 -4.36 21.81 27.32
C GLU A 171 -5.08 21.96 28.67
N LEU A 172 -4.32 22.26 29.72
CA LEU A 172 -4.85 22.59 31.04
C LEU A 172 -5.38 24.02 31.00
N VAL A 173 -6.70 24.19 30.94
CA VAL A 173 -7.32 25.50 31.06
C VAL A 173 -7.59 25.77 32.55
N PRO A 174 -6.95 26.78 33.17
CA PRO A 174 -7.14 27.07 34.59
C PRO A 174 -8.56 27.59 34.83
N LEU A 175 -9.22 27.09 35.88
CA LEU A 175 -10.53 27.55 36.33
C LEU A 175 -10.42 29.00 36.78
N ILE A 176 -11.19 29.89 36.16
CA ILE A 176 -11.27 31.31 36.55
C ILE A 176 -12.36 31.49 37.62
N ASP A 177 -12.02 32.16 38.72
CA ASP A 177 -12.99 32.60 39.74
C ASP A 177 -13.85 33.77 39.20
N GLU A 178 -14.91 34.15 39.91
CA GLU A 178 -15.86 35.23 39.55
C GLU A 178 -15.18 36.62 39.37
N ALA A 179 -13.93 36.75 39.83
CA ALA A 179 -13.06 37.92 39.68
C ALA A 179 -12.02 37.82 38.52
N GLY A 180 -12.04 36.74 37.73
CA GLY A 180 -11.16 36.54 36.57
C GLY A 180 -9.72 36.13 36.89
N LEU A 181 -9.47 35.61 38.09
CA LEU A 181 -8.17 35.09 38.52
C LEU A 181 -8.21 33.55 38.55
N PRO A 182 -7.11 32.85 38.17
CA PRO A 182 -7.05 31.40 38.21
C PRO A 182 -7.14 30.88 39.66
N VAL A 183 -8.02 29.90 39.90
CA VAL A 183 -8.19 29.24 41.20
C VAL A 183 -7.00 28.30 41.42
N THR A 184 -6.22 28.54 42.47
CA THR A 184 -5.07 27.71 42.86
C THR A 184 -5.40 26.85 44.08
N ASP A 185 -4.88 25.63 44.14
CA ASP A 185 -4.94 24.75 45.31
C ASP A 185 -4.06 25.28 46.48
N GLU A 186 -4.20 24.72 47.69
CA GLU A 186 -3.40 25.10 48.89
C GLU A 186 -1.88 24.93 48.71
N GLU A 187 -1.43 24.18 47.70
CA GLU A 187 -0.02 24.00 47.33
C GLU A 187 0.46 24.92 46.18
N GLY A 188 -0.38 25.86 45.72
CA GLY A 188 0.00 26.87 44.72
C GLY A 188 -0.01 26.38 43.26
N ASN A 189 -0.60 25.22 43.00
CA ASN A 189 -0.82 24.71 41.64
C ASN A 189 -2.20 25.18 41.13
N GLU A 190 -2.28 25.63 39.89
CA GLU A 190 -3.51 26.05 39.23
C GLU A 190 -4.45 24.85 39.05
N LEU A 191 -5.68 24.93 39.57
CA LEU A 191 -6.72 23.94 39.30
C LEU A 191 -7.30 24.24 37.91
N GLY A 192 -7.16 23.30 36.99
CA GLY A 192 -7.68 23.41 35.63
C GLY A 192 -8.45 22.19 35.20
N GLU A 193 -9.35 22.38 34.24
CA GLU A 193 -9.97 21.28 33.52
C GLU A 193 -9.06 20.92 32.34
N ALA A 194 -8.60 19.66 32.27
CA ALA A 194 -7.83 19.18 31.14
C ALA A 194 -8.78 18.98 29.96
N ILE A 195 -8.77 19.91 29.00
CA ILE A 195 -9.52 19.74 27.76
C ILE A 195 -8.60 19.05 26.76
N VAL A 196 -8.98 17.84 26.35
CA VAL A 196 -8.28 17.09 25.31
C VAL A 196 -8.62 17.72 23.96
N HIS A 197 -7.64 18.33 23.30
CA HIS A 197 -7.77 18.82 21.93
C HIS A 197 -7.21 17.80 20.94
N THR A 198 -8.07 17.36 20.03
CA THR A 198 -7.74 16.40 18.98
C THR A 198 -7.17 17.15 17.76
N LYS A 199 -5.86 17.09 17.56
CA LYS A 199 -5.19 17.70 16.41
C LYS A 199 -4.92 16.65 15.33
N VAL A 200 -5.44 16.91 14.13
CA VAL A 200 -5.19 16.04 12.96
C VAL A 200 -3.81 16.34 12.38
N ILE A 201 -2.89 15.37 12.42
CA ILE A 201 -1.54 15.51 11.87
C ILE A 201 -1.54 15.22 10.36
N HIS A 202 -2.11 14.07 9.97
CA HIS A 202 -2.19 13.63 8.59
C HIS A 202 -3.63 13.40 8.20
N ASP A 203 -4.05 13.98 7.08
CA ASP A 203 -5.36 13.78 6.45
C ASP A 203 -5.20 13.82 4.93
N GLU A 204 -4.67 12.74 4.36
CA GLU A 204 -4.40 12.69 2.93
C GLU A 204 -4.62 11.31 2.30
N PRO A 205 -5.10 11.26 1.04
CA PRO A 205 -5.15 10.02 0.28
C PRO A 205 -3.76 9.60 -0.17
N VAL A 206 -3.45 8.32 0.01
CA VAL A 206 -2.19 7.70 -0.39
C VAL A 206 -2.47 6.67 -1.48
N ILE A 207 -1.70 6.73 -2.56
CA ILE A 207 -1.72 5.74 -3.65
C ILE A 207 -0.37 5.03 -3.66
N GLN A 208 -0.37 3.74 -3.32
CA GLN A 208 0.82 2.91 -3.31
C GLN A 208 0.75 1.88 -4.44
N LEU A 209 1.80 1.80 -5.26
CA LEU A 209 1.92 0.73 -6.24
C LEU A 209 2.33 -0.56 -5.54
N VAL A 210 1.58 -1.63 -5.79
CA VAL A 210 1.86 -2.96 -5.25
C VAL A 210 2.54 -3.78 -6.35
N PRO A 211 3.68 -4.44 -6.07
CA PRO A 211 4.26 -5.39 -7.01
C PRO A 211 3.24 -6.46 -7.39
N THR A 212 3.12 -6.82 -8.66
CA THR A 212 2.11 -7.79 -9.11
C THR A 212 2.32 -9.16 -8.47
N GLU A 213 3.56 -9.50 -8.11
CA GLU A 213 3.94 -10.70 -7.37
C GLU A 213 3.35 -10.76 -5.95
N ASN A 214 2.93 -9.62 -5.41
CA ASN A 214 2.40 -9.51 -4.06
C ASN A 214 0.87 -9.56 -4.00
N LEU A 215 0.20 -9.55 -5.15
CA LEU A 215 -1.25 -9.68 -5.20
C LEU A 215 -1.66 -11.14 -5.40
N ARG A 216 -2.71 -11.57 -4.70
CA ARG A 216 -3.39 -12.85 -4.90
C ARG A 216 -4.86 -12.58 -5.21
N ILE A 217 -5.32 -13.18 -6.30
CA ILE A 217 -6.70 -13.15 -6.80
C ILE A 217 -7.11 -14.59 -7.06
N ASP A 218 -8.39 -14.92 -6.84
CA ASP A 218 -8.92 -16.23 -7.20
C ASP A 218 -8.83 -16.47 -8.73
N PRO A 219 -8.31 -17.63 -9.17
CA PRO A 219 -8.12 -17.93 -10.59
C PRO A 219 -9.41 -18.03 -11.41
N ASN A 220 -10.56 -18.26 -10.76
CA ASN A 220 -11.87 -18.32 -11.42
C ASN A 220 -12.58 -16.96 -11.47
N SER A 221 -11.92 -15.89 -11.02
CA SER A 221 -12.47 -14.54 -11.11
C SER A 221 -12.67 -14.13 -12.57
N ASP A 222 -13.69 -13.34 -12.83
CA ASP A 222 -13.86 -12.77 -14.15
C ASP A 222 -12.64 -11.88 -14.50
N TRP A 223 -12.10 -12.08 -15.69
CA TRP A 223 -10.93 -11.36 -16.16
C TRP A 223 -11.22 -9.88 -16.44
N THR A 224 -12.50 -9.51 -16.63
CA THR A 224 -12.91 -8.11 -16.84
C THR A 224 -13.06 -7.32 -15.54
N ASP A 225 -13.47 -7.99 -14.46
CA ASP A 225 -13.55 -7.44 -13.10
C ASP A 225 -12.98 -8.43 -12.07
N PRO A 226 -11.65 -8.59 -12.03
CA PRO A 226 -11.01 -9.57 -11.15
C PRO A 226 -11.08 -9.15 -9.67
N VAL A 227 -11.27 -7.87 -9.39
CA VAL A 227 -11.35 -7.35 -8.01
C VAL A 227 -12.77 -7.48 -7.46
N GLY A 228 -13.81 -7.18 -8.25
CA GLY A 228 -15.20 -7.31 -7.80
C GLY A 228 -15.69 -8.76 -7.74
N THR A 229 -15.13 -9.65 -8.57
CA THR A 229 -15.58 -11.04 -8.68
C THR A 229 -14.83 -12.01 -7.75
N SER A 230 -13.59 -11.67 -7.34
CA SER A 230 -12.79 -12.57 -6.51
C SER A 230 -13.36 -12.68 -5.09
N PRO A 231 -13.61 -13.89 -4.56
CA PRO A 231 -14.10 -14.09 -3.20
C PRO A 231 -13.09 -13.66 -2.12
N ALA A 232 -11.79 -13.74 -2.42
CA ALA A 232 -10.73 -13.29 -1.53
C ALA A 232 -9.67 -12.52 -2.33
N ILE A 233 -9.19 -11.42 -1.76
CA ILE A 233 -8.06 -10.65 -2.31
C ILE A 233 -7.01 -10.55 -1.22
N THR A 234 -5.82 -11.06 -1.48
CA THR A 234 -4.72 -10.96 -0.52
C THR A 234 -3.62 -10.09 -1.09
N VAL A 235 -3.22 -9.08 -0.34
CA VAL A 235 -2.10 -8.20 -0.65
C VAL A 235 -0.98 -8.48 0.33
N MET A 236 0.16 -8.94 -0.18
CA MET A 236 1.35 -9.17 0.63
C MET A 236 2.17 -7.88 0.73
N MET A 237 2.21 -7.28 1.91
CA MET A 237 3.03 -6.10 2.16
C MET A 237 4.24 -6.48 3.01
N MET A 238 5.43 -6.15 2.51
CA MET A 238 6.67 -6.33 3.27
C MET A 238 6.84 -5.11 4.19
N MET A 239 6.89 -5.36 5.50
CA MET A 239 7.09 -4.34 6.52
C MET A 239 8.06 -4.85 7.58
N TYR A 240 8.74 -3.95 8.30
CA TYR A 240 9.52 -4.33 9.46
C TYR A 240 8.59 -4.79 10.60
N VAL A 241 9.04 -5.77 11.38
CA VAL A 241 8.24 -6.35 12.47
C VAL A 241 7.83 -5.28 13.49
N ASP A 242 8.73 -4.36 13.81
CA ASP A 242 8.46 -3.26 14.75
C ASP A 242 7.34 -2.34 14.24
N ASP A 243 7.35 -1.99 12.96
CA ASP A 243 6.32 -1.16 12.34
C ASP A 243 4.95 -1.86 12.34
N ILE A 244 4.93 -3.18 12.11
CA ILE A 244 3.70 -3.99 12.16
C ILE A 244 3.14 -3.96 13.59
N MET A 245 3.98 -4.22 14.59
CA MET A 245 3.56 -4.21 16.00
C MET A 245 3.05 -2.85 16.44
N GLN A 246 3.67 -1.76 15.98
CA GLN A 246 3.18 -0.40 16.24
C GLN A 246 1.83 -0.15 15.57
N LYS A 247 1.64 -0.59 14.32
CA LYS A 247 0.36 -0.47 13.61
C LYS A 247 -0.75 -1.34 14.23
N MET A 248 -0.42 -2.52 14.76
CA MET A 248 -1.39 -3.36 15.47
C MET A 248 -1.85 -2.73 16.79
N LYS A 249 -0.96 -2.00 17.46
CA LYS A 249 -1.30 -1.28 18.70
C LYS A 249 -2.09 0.01 18.44
N LYS A 250 -1.78 0.71 17.36
CA LYS A 250 -2.50 1.92 16.94
C LYS A 250 -3.66 1.53 16.02
N ALA A 251 -4.80 1.19 16.62
CA ALA A 251 -6.03 1.02 15.85
C ALA A 251 -6.33 2.31 15.07
N ASN A 252 -6.63 2.18 13.78
CA ASN A 252 -6.94 3.32 12.94
C ASN A 252 -8.31 3.89 13.38
N PRO A 253 -8.40 5.13 13.88
CA PRO A 253 -9.61 5.63 14.55
C PRO A 253 -10.84 5.79 13.62
N VAL A 254 -10.67 5.52 12.32
CA VAL A 254 -11.71 5.68 11.29
C VAL A 254 -12.28 4.32 10.81
N THR A 255 -11.76 3.19 11.32
CA THR A 255 -12.20 1.83 10.94
C THR A 255 -12.55 1.02 12.17
#